data_AF-A0A4D4KV74-F1
#
_entry.id   AF-A0A4D4KV74-F1
#
_cell.length_a   1.000
_cell.length_b   1.000
_cell.length_c   1.000
_cell.angle_alpha   90.00
_cell.angle_beta   90.00
_cell.angle_gamma   90.00
#
_symmetry.space_group_name_H-M   'P 1'
#
loop_
_entity.id
_entity.type
_entity.pdbx_description
1 polymer ?
#
loop_
_entity_poly.entity_id
_entity_poly.type
_entity_poly.pdbx_seq_one_letter_code
_entity_poly.pdbx_strand_id
1 'polypeptide(L)'
;MGIPRRRTGGNRFLVLGLGSGEGADATLPADRDELIAYGPLLSDDESTWLGTAALVRAPDPETARAVLTPDRYADIEVHRWQFGGRPS
;
A
#
# COMPACT_ATOMS: atom_id res chain seq x y z
N MET A 1 -12.59 -12.62 32.70
CA MET A 1 -11.60 -11.53 32.49
C MET A 1 -10.95 -11.76 31.14
N GLY A 2 -11.52 -11.22 30.06
CA GLY A 2 -10.97 -11.36 28.70
C GLY A 2 -10.02 -10.20 28.42
N ILE A 3 -8.76 -10.54 28.14
CA ILE A 3 -7.69 -9.64 27.71
C ILE A 3 -8.20 -8.66 26.65
N PRO A 4 -8.03 -7.34 26.80
CA PRO A 4 -8.43 -6.41 25.77
C PRO A 4 -7.59 -6.69 24.53
N ARG A 5 -8.23 -7.02 23.42
CA ARG A 5 -7.60 -6.95 22.09
C ARG A 5 -7.13 -5.49 21.97
N ARG A 6 -5.83 -5.23 22.19
CA ARG A 6 -5.23 -3.99 21.72
C ARG A 6 -5.52 -3.98 20.22
N ARG A 7 -6.55 -3.23 19.83
CA ARG A 7 -6.63 -2.67 18.50
C ARG A 7 -5.42 -1.74 18.46
N THR A 8 -4.25 -2.28 18.12
CA THR A 8 -3.13 -1.45 17.72
C THR A 8 -3.71 -0.67 16.55
N GLY A 9 -4.08 0.59 16.79
CA GLY A 9 -4.41 1.51 15.72
C GLY A 9 -3.12 1.67 14.94
N GLY A 10 -2.84 0.73 14.04
CA GLY A 10 -1.64 0.74 13.23
C GLY A 10 -1.58 2.07 12.51
N ASN A 11 -0.37 2.63 12.44
CA ASN A 11 -0.11 3.74 11.56
C ASN A 11 -0.54 3.30 10.15
N ARG A 12 -1.08 4.24 9.39
CA ARG A 12 -1.49 3.94 8.02
C ARG A 12 -0.47 4.53 7.08
N PHE A 13 -0.17 3.77 6.05
CA PHE A 13 0.84 4.13 5.08
C PHE A 13 0.29 3.93 3.68
N LEU A 14 0.57 4.91 2.83
CA LEU A 14 0.48 4.79 1.39
C LEU A 14 1.86 4.34 0.90
N VAL A 15 1.90 3.20 0.25
CA VAL A 15 3.10 2.61 -0.34
C VAL A 15 2.94 2.66 -1.85
N LEU A 16 3.90 3.26 -2.54
CA LEU A 16 3.92 3.40 -3.99
C LEU A 16 5.14 2.64 -4.51
N GLY A 17 4.91 1.54 -5.22
CA GLY A 17 5.96 0.87 -5.97
C GLY A 17 5.96 1.40 -7.39
N LEU A 18 6.99 2.12 -7.78
CA LEU A 18 7.13 2.71 -9.10
C LEU A 18 7.92 1.77 -10.01
N GLY A 19 7.38 1.48 -11.18
CA GLY A 19 7.95 0.55 -12.13
C GLY A 19 7.53 0.88 -13.55
N SER A 20 8.34 0.45 -14.51
CA SER A 20 8.02 0.58 -15.93
C SER A 20 8.11 -0.81 -16.55
N GLY A 21 7.03 -1.28 -17.16
CA GLY A 21 6.95 -2.63 -17.74
C GLY A 21 5.60 -3.32 -17.55
N GLU A 22 5.61 -4.64 -17.56
CA GLU A 22 4.41 -5.46 -17.31
C GLU A 22 4.04 -5.41 -15.82
N GLY A 23 2.74 -5.27 -15.52
CA GLY A 23 2.21 -5.05 -14.18
C GLY A 23 2.72 -6.10 -13.18
N ALA A 24 3.73 -5.73 -12.39
CA ALA A 24 4.45 -6.70 -11.59
C ALA A 24 3.59 -7.30 -10.47
N ASP A 25 2.56 -6.59 -10.04
CA ASP A 25 1.89 -6.87 -8.77
C ASP A 25 0.38 -6.66 -8.94
N ALA A 26 -0.19 -7.14 -10.05
CA ALA A 26 -1.64 -7.14 -10.25
C ALA A 26 -2.38 -8.13 -9.32
N THR A 27 -1.64 -8.97 -8.58
CA THR A 27 -2.19 -9.94 -7.64
C THR A 27 -2.12 -9.39 -6.22
N LEU A 28 -3.26 -9.41 -5.52
CA LEU A 28 -3.34 -8.97 -4.13
C LEU A 28 -2.36 -9.75 -3.23
N PRO A 29 -1.60 -9.07 -2.36
CA PRO A 29 -0.72 -9.73 -1.40
C PRO A 29 -1.53 -10.63 -0.45
N ALA A 30 -0.88 -11.67 0.08
CA ALA A 30 -1.53 -12.68 0.92
C ALA A 30 -2.04 -12.11 2.26
N ASP A 31 -1.36 -11.12 2.81
CA ASP A 31 -1.71 -10.42 4.06
C ASP A 31 -2.77 -9.33 3.83
N ARG A 32 -3.98 -9.77 3.47
CA ARG A 32 -5.12 -8.87 3.19
C ARG A 32 -5.74 -8.23 4.43
N ASP A 33 -5.49 -8.79 5.62
CA ASP A 33 -6.13 -8.32 6.87
C ASP A 33 -5.73 -6.88 7.24
N GLU A 34 -4.54 -6.46 6.85
CA GLU A 34 -4.03 -5.10 7.09
C GLU A 34 -4.10 -4.18 5.85
N LEU A 35 -4.50 -4.72 4.70
CA LEU A 35 -4.65 -4.00 3.43
C LEU A 35 -5.98 -3.24 3.38
N ILE A 36 -5.92 -1.94 3.14
CA ILE A 36 -7.09 -1.06 3.01
C ILE A 36 -7.49 -0.93 1.54
N ALA A 37 -6.52 -0.71 0.65
CA ALA A 37 -6.73 -0.57 -0.79
C ALA A 37 -5.46 -1.01 -1.54
N TYR A 38 -5.63 -1.47 -2.78
CA TYR A 38 -4.55 -1.94 -3.61
C TYR A 38 -4.93 -1.85 -5.08
N GLY A 39 -4.03 -1.37 -5.92
CA GLY A 39 -4.28 -1.33 -7.35
C GLY A 39 -3.13 -0.77 -8.18
N PRO A 40 -3.22 -0.92 -9.51
CA PRO A 40 -2.23 -0.38 -10.43
C PRO A 40 -2.30 1.15 -10.48
N LEU A 41 -1.13 1.77 -10.61
CA LEU A 41 -0.97 3.14 -11.04
C LEU A 41 -0.82 3.11 -12.56
N LEU A 42 -1.79 3.70 -13.24
CA LEU A 42 -1.76 3.86 -14.70
C LEU A 42 -1.46 5.31 -15.03
N SER A 43 -0.89 5.52 -16.21
CA SER A 43 -0.80 6.85 -16.81
C SER A 43 -2.20 7.41 -17.07
N ASP A 44 -2.30 8.72 -17.30
CA ASP A 44 -3.56 9.43 -17.59
C ASP A 44 -4.34 8.85 -18.79
N ASP A 45 -3.62 8.29 -19.76
CA ASP A 45 -4.18 7.59 -20.93
C ASP A 45 -4.60 6.13 -20.64
N GLU A 46 -4.46 5.66 -19.40
CA GLU A 46 -4.77 4.29 -18.93
C GLU A 46 -3.96 3.16 -19.60
N SER A 47 -3.16 3.47 -20.62
CA SER A 47 -2.44 2.49 -21.45
C SER A 47 -1.11 2.02 -20.84
N THR A 48 -0.44 2.89 -20.07
CA THR A 48 0.89 2.61 -19.52
C THR A 48 0.79 2.31 -18.02
N TRP A 49 1.31 1.16 -17.60
CA TRP A 49 1.52 0.85 -16.20
C TRP A 49 2.74 1.61 -15.65
N LEU A 50 2.51 2.33 -14.55
CA LEU A 50 3.52 3.15 -13.87
C LEU A 50 3.92 2.58 -12.51
N GLY A 51 3.19 1.57 -12.01
CA GLY A 51 3.46 0.99 -10.71
C GLY A 51 2.24 0.44 -9.99
N THR A 52 2.38 0.23 -8.69
CA THR A 52 1.30 -0.25 -7.81
C THR A 52 1.20 0.65 -6.60
N ALA A 53 -0.02 1.02 -6.24
CA ALA A 53 -0.31 1.69 -4.99
C ALA A 53 -0.96 0.70 -4.02
N ALA A 54 -0.42 0.64 -2.81
CA ALA A 54 -0.98 -0.12 -1.70
C ALA A 54 -1.21 0.82 -0.52
N LEU A 55 -2.38 0.73 0.09
CA LEU A 55 -2.71 1.43 1.32
C LEU A 55 -2.87 0.39 2.42
N VAL A 56 -2.03 0.47 3.45
CA VAL A 56 -1.93 -0.56 4.50
C VAL A 56 -1.96 0.06 5.89
N ARG A 57 -2.40 -0.74 6.86
CA ARG A 57 -2.08 -0.54 8.27
C ARG A 57 -0.79 -1.29 8.58
N ALA A 58 0.14 -0.63 9.25
CA ALA A 58 1.38 -1.25 9.69
C ALA A 58 1.88 -0.58 10.98
N PRO A 59 2.68 -1.29 11.79
CA PRO A 59 3.34 -0.70 12.95
C PRO A 59 4.35 0.39 12.56
N ASP A 60 5.06 0.20 11.44
CA ASP A 60 6.18 1.03 10.98
C ASP A 60 6.29 1.06 9.45
N PRO A 61 6.99 2.06 8.86
CA PRO A 61 7.09 2.20 7.41
C PRO A 61 7.85 1.05 6.72
N GLU A 62 8.79 0.40 7.40
CA GLU A 62 9.52 -0.75 6.84
C GLU A 62 8.60 -1.95 6.65
N THR A 63 7.73 -2.22 7.63
CA THR A 63 6.69 -3.23 7.55
C THR A 63 5.68 -2.90 6.45
N ALA A 64 5.32 -1.62 6.30
CA ALA A 64 4.47 -1.18 5.20
C ALA A 64 5.13 -1.41 3.84
N ARG A 65 6.42 -1.08 3.69
CA ARG A 65 7.20 -1.28 2.46
C ARG A 65 7.19 -2.74 2.00
N ALA A 66 7.29 -3.67 2.95
CA ALA A 66 7.35 -5.10 2.67
C ALA A 66 6.06 -5.67 2.05
N VAL A 67 4.96 -4.91 2.00
CA VAL A 67 3.73 -5.33 1.29
C VAL A 67 3.95 -5.46 -0.22
N LEU A 68 4.88 -4.69 -0.78
CA LEU A 68 5.28 -4.77 -2.18
C LEU A 68 6.57 -5.57 -2.27
N THR A 69 6.76 -6.31 -3.36
CA THR A 69 8.00 -7.07 -3.56
C THR A 69 9.11 -6.12 -4.03
N PRO A 70 10.11 -5.75 -3.19
CA PRO A 70 11.06 -4.69 -3.52
C PRO A 70 11.87 -4.92 -4.78
N ASP A 71 12.21 -6.17 -5.10
CA ASP A 71 12.93 -6.56 -6.32
C ASP A 71 12.15 -6.32 -7.63
N ARG A 72 10.85 -6.05 -7.55
CA ARG A 72 9.97 -5.89 -8.72
C ARG A 72 9.79 -4.44 -9.15
N TYR A 73 10.23 -3.49 -8.34
CA TYR A 73 10.04 -2.06 -8.57
C TYR A 73 11.37 -1.35 -8.72
N ALA A 74 11.41 -0.32 -9.55
CA ALA A 74 12.58 0.53 -9.68
C ALA A 74 12.77 1.39 -8.43
N ASP A 75 11.66 1.80 -7.81
CA ASP A 75 11.65 2.54 -6.55
C ASP A 75 10.41 2.21 -5.72
N ILE A 76 10.52 2.31 -4.39
CA ILE A 76 9.37 2.20 -3.49
C ILE A 76 9.36 3.37 -2.51
N GLU A 77 8.27 4.12 -2.54
CA GLU A 77 8.02 5.23 -1.63
C GLU A 77 7.02 4.83 -0.55
N VAL A 78 7.25 5.26 0.69
CA VAL A 78 6.36 5.02 1.82
C VAL A 78 6.00 6.34 2.48
N HIS A 79 4.71 6.65 2.49
CA HIS A 79 4.18 7.89 3.06
C HIS A 79 3.20 7.59 4.17
N ARG A 80 3.25 8.37 5.25
CA ARG A 80 2.18 8.34 6.26
C ARG A 80 0.88 8.83 5.64
N TRP A 81 -0.18 8.08 5.87
CA TRP A 81 -1.50 8.37 5.31
C TRP A 81 -2.55 8.51 6.40
N GLN A 82 -3.51 9.39 6.16
CA GLN A 82 -4.70 9.56 6.98
C GLN A 82 -5.93 9.63 6.06
N PHE A 83 -7.07 9.12 6.52
CA PHE A 83 -8.33 9.33 5.80
C PHE A 83 -8.57 10.84 5.70
N GLY A 84 -8.75 11.32 4.47
CA GLY A 84 -9.18 12.69 4.18
C GLY A 84 -10.64 12.73 3.78
N GLY A 85 -11.36 13.74 4.27
CA GLY A 85 -12.69 14.14 3.81
C GLY A 85 -12.85 15.64 4.07
N ARG A 86 -13.58 16.35 3.21
CA ARG A 86 -14.00 17.71 3.57
C ARG A 86 -14.89 17.60 4.81
N PRO A 87 -14.60 18.27 5.94
CA PRO A 87 -15.62 18.47 6.95
C PRO A 87 -16.78 19.21 6.28
N SER A 88 -17.97 18.62 6.35
CA SER A 88 -19.21 19.31 5.99
C SER A 88 -19.57 20.35 7.03
#